data_AF-A0A4P5UU78-F1
#
_entry.id   AF-A0A4P5UU78-F1
#
_cell.length_a   1.000
_cell.length_b   1.000
_cell.length_c   1.000
_cell.angle_alpha   90.00
_cell.angle_beta   90.00
_cell.angle_gamma   90.00
#
_symmetry.space_group_name_H-M   'P 1'
#
loop_
_entity.id
_entity.type
_entity.pdbx_description
1 polymer ?
#
loop_
_entity_poly.entity_id
_entity_poly.type
_entity_poly.pdbx_seq_one_letter_code
_entity_poly.pdbx_strand_id
1 'polypeptide(L)'
;MNKKAFQFIMLYVTLILNVDVYAYIYDDMPISYSNRIDTVNDKSVKLWTNYLQSRPDSIYENPFWLDIDRNDRFSFDPARIWIFQNQEMLKTYKPMILSSEEVSPGLTMIKTLFIKSSDTSKKVSPLALYRVYAQVKDSGYVLKSALQVETKSWESHKMNGLTFILSPLHKYTSSLARKSARFCDSLTALFDLPDIEDAKIYVLTSKDELASILGFDYFIAPPFGLTYAEKDIVLTALNSEWHPHELAHLIFRSYSKTHRFFQEGVATWCGGSLGQSLLDLTILLKKENEKRGQPLSFKNVLQAEQNESLAYYTYGALIFKKVFEQHGGRGVKNVLIEGENNNKSIEEIIANALGISVSDIDDFLQKSLYLFIKNNTINY
;
A
#
# COMPACT_ATOMS: atom_id res chain seq x y z
N MET A 1 -39.90 17.51 -39.09
CA MET A 1 -38.65 16.83 -38.67
C MET A 1 -39.01 15.48 -38.06
N ASN A 2 -38.41 14.38 -38.54
CA ASN A 2 -38.79 13.02 -38.14
C ASN A 2 -38.43 12.77 -36.65
N LYS A 3 -39.36 12.22 -35.85
CA LYS A 3 -39.17 11.96 -34.40
C LYS A 3 -37.90 11.16 -34.11
N LYS A 4 -37.51 10.25 -35.02
CA LYS A 4 -36.27 9.48 -34.92
C LYS A 4 -35.01 10.34 -35.12
N ALA A 5 -35.07 11.36 -35.98
CA ALA A 5 -33.95 12.29 -36.18
C ALA A 5 -33.78 13.23 -34.97
N PHE A 6 -34.87 13.63 -34.32
CA PHE A 6 -34.79 14.43 -33.09
C PHE A 6 -34.23 13.64 -31.90
N GLN A 7 -34.59 12.36 -31.78
CA GLN A 7 -34.00 11.46 -30.77
C GLN A 7 -32.52 11.18 -31.03
N PHE A 8 -32.11 11.03 -32.29
CA PHE A 8 -30.69 10.86 -32.62
C PHE A 8 -29.88 12.13 -32.34
N ILE A 9 -30.41 13.31 -32.66
CA ILE A 9 -29.74 14.58 -32.35
C ILE A 9 -29.70 14.81 -30.83
N MET A 10 -30.75 14.49 -30.08
CA MET A 10 -30.71 14.55 -28.61
C MET A 10 -29.70 13.56 -28.03
N LEU A 11 -29.60 12.33 -28.53
CA LEU A 11 -28.60 11.37 -28.07
C LEU A 11 -27.17 11.84 -28.41
N TYR A 12 -26.97 12.43 -29.59
CA TYR A 12 -25.67 12.97 -30.03
C TYR A 12 -25.29 14.24 -29.27
N VAL A 13 -26.25 15.11 -28.94
CA VAL A 13 -26.06 16.30 -28.10
C VAL A 13 -25.83 15.88 -26.64
N THR A 14 -26.47 14.82 -26.15
CA THR A 14 -26.19 14.27 -24.81
C THR A 14 -24.82 13.58 -24.77
N LEU A 15 -24.35 12.97 -25.87
CA LEU A 15 -23.00 12.40 -25.96
C LEU A 15 -21.92 13.48 -26.09
N ILE A 16 -22.17 14.57 -26.81
CA ILE A 16 -21.21 15.69 -26.94
C ILE A 16 -21.19 16.55 -25.67
N LEU A 17 -22.32 16.74 -24.99
CA LEU A 17 -22.39 17.47 -23.72
C LEU A 17 -21.95 16.63 -22.49
N ASN A 18 -21.65 15.33 -22.67
CA ASN A 18 -21.03 14.50 -21.63
C ASN A 18 -19.51 14.31 -21.84
N VAL A 19 -18.89 14.93 -22.84
CA VAL A 19 -17.41 14.93 -22.96
C VAL A 19 -16.77 16.01 -22.09
N ASP A 20 -17.54 16.98 -21.61
CA ASP A 20 -17.13 17.84 -20.48
C ASP A 20 -17.38 17.08 -19.15
N VAL A 21 -16.70 15.93 -19.03
CA VAL A 21 -16.61 15.23 -17.75
C VAL A 21 -16.00 16.20 -16.76
N TYR A 22 -16.75 16.46 -15.70
CA TYR A 22 -16.37 17.18 -14.49
C TYR A 22 -15.06 16.65 -13.90
N ALA A 23 -13.92 17.05 -14.46
CA ALA A 23 -12.73 17.27 -13.67
C ALA A 23 -13.00 18.59 -12.93
N TYR A 24 -13.40 18.50 -11.66
CA TYR A 24 -13.21 19.62 -10.75
C TYR A 24 -11.70 19.88 -10.70
N ILE A 25 -11.22 20.79 -11.55
CA ILE A 25 -9.84 21.24 -11.56
C ILE A 25 -9.60 21.89 -10.19
N TYR A 26 -8.57 21.43 -9.52
CA TYR A 26 -8.07 22.02 -8.29
C TYR A 26 -7.42 23.35 -8.67
N ASP A 27 -8.18 24.45 -8.64
CA ASP A 27 -7.73 25.76 -9.12
C ASP A 27 -6.56 26.35 -8.29
N ASP A 28 -6.21 25.74 -7.14
CA ASP A 28 -5.34 26.35 -6.13
C ASP A 28 -4.10 25.52 -5.72
N MET A 29 -3.73 24.42 -6.39
CA MET A 29 -2.44 23.77 -6.08
C MET A 29 -1.32 24.40 -6.92
N PRO A 30 -0.41 25.21 -6.33
CA PRO A 30 0.67 25.82 -7.08
C PRO A 30 1.68 24.74 -7.51
N ILE A 31 1.79 24.53 -8.82
CA ILE A 31 2.80 23.69 -9.46
C ILE A 31 3.92 24.60 -9.96
N SER A 32 5.15 24.32 -9.52
CA SER A 32 6.34 25.02 -9.99
C SER A 32 7.02 24.24 -11.11
N TYR A 33 7.76 24.96 -11.96
CA TYR A 33 8.49 24.37 -13.08
C TYR A 33 9.94 24.80 -13.03
N SER A 34 10.86 23.88 -13.30
CA SER A 34 12.26 24.23 -13.58
C SER A 34 12.36 25.04 -14.87
N ASN A 35 13.35 25.93 -14.98
CA ASN A 35 13.57 26.80 -16.14
C ASN A 35 13.74 26.05 -17.47
N ARG A 36 14.06 24.75 -17.43
CA ARG A 36 14.24 23.91 -18.62
C ARG A 36 12.95 23.27 -19.13
N ILE A 37 11.82 23.46 -18.46
CA ILE A 37 10.54 22.89 -18.85
C ILE A 37 9.83 23.81 -19.85
N ASP A 38 9.47 23.28 -21.02
CA ASP A 38 8.57 23.95 -21.96
C ASP A 38 7.11 23.71 -21.55
N THR A 39 6.56 24.62 -20.74
CA THR A 39 5.16 24.54 -20.30
C THR A 39 4.16 24.86 -21.43
N VAL A 40 4.62 25.40 -22.56
CA VAL A 40 3.77 25.86 -23.66
C VAL A 40 3.56 24.76 -24.69
N ASN A 41 4.59 23.99 -25.05
CA ASN A 41 4.50 23.01 -26.14
C ASN A 41 4.60 21.56 -25.67
N ASP A 42 5.16 21.28 -24.49
CA ASP A 42 5.30 19.91 -24.02
C ASP A 42 3.96 19.33 -23.57
N LYS A 43 3.38 18.49 -24.43
CA LYS A 43 2.08 17.82 -24.18
C LYS A 43 2.14 16.87 -22.99
N SER A 44 3.29 16.27 -22.71
CA SER A 44 3.46 15.34 -21.59
C SER A 44 3.46 16.10 -20.25
N VAL A 45 4.11 17.27 -20.21
CA VAL A 45 4.08 18.16 -19.05
C VAL A 45 2.66 18.67 -18.80
N LYS A 46 1.94 19.09 -19.85
CA LYS A 46 0.53 19.50 -19.72
C LYS A 46 -0.35 18.38 -19.18
N LEU A 47 -0.18 17.15 -19.69
CA LEU A 47 -0.90 15.98 -19.20
C LEU A 47 -0.66 15.76 -17.70
N TRP A 48 0.60 15.81 -17.27
CA TRP A 48 0.96 15.63 -15.87
C TRP A 48 0.48 16.77 -14.97
N THR A 49 0.58 18.02 -15.41
CA THR A 49 0.03 19.18 -14.70
C THR A 49 -1.47 19.03 -14.50
N ASN A 50 -2.22 18.66 -15.56
CA ASN A 50 -3.66 18.45 -15.47
C ASN A 50 -4.00 17.32 -14.49
N TYR A 51 -3.23 16.23 -14.51
CA TYR A 51 -3.41 15.14 -13.55
C TYR A 51 -3.17 15.60 -12.10
N LEU A 52 -2.08 16.33 -11.83
CA LEU A 52 -1.78 16.87 -10.52
C LEU A 52 -2.90 17.80 -10.00
N GLN A 53 -3.58 18.51 -10.90
CA GLN A 53 -4.73 19.36 -10.60
C GLN A 53 -6.07 18.59 -10.56
N SER A 54 -6.08 17.28 -10.81
CA SER A 54 -7.31 16.49 -10.93
C SER A 54 -7.71 15.73 -9.66
N ARG A 55 -7.34 16.21 -8.47
CA ARG A 55 -7.51 15.45 -7.20
C ARG A 55 -6.82 14.07 -7.24
N PRO A 56 -5.49 14.02 -7.44
CA PRO A 56 -4.74 12.75 -7.46
C PRO A 56 -4.84 11.98 -6.11
N ASP A 57 -5.40 12.61 -5.07
CA ASP A 57 -5.71 12.00 -3.78
C ASP A 57 -6.96 11.11 -3.75
N SER A 58 -7.80 11.19 -4.78
CA SER A 58 -9.06 10.45 -4.87
C SER A 58 -8.98 9.25 -5.82
N ILE A 59 -9.74 8.19 -5.53
CA ILE A 59 -9.98 7.08 -6.47
C ILE A 59 -11.22 7.43 -7.30
N TYR A 60 -11.07 7.45 -8.63
CA TYR A 60 -12.14 7.62 -9.61
C TYR A 60 -11.60 7.21 -10.99
N GLU A 61 -12.46 7.12 -12.00
CA GLU A 61 -12.04 6.87 -13.39
C GLU A 61 -11.26 8.08 -13.93
N ASN A 62 -9.95 8.10 -13.69
CA ASN A 62 -9.09 9.20 -14.09
C ASN A 62 -8.75 9.08 -15.60
N PRO A 63 -9.17 10.05 -16.44
CA PRO A 63 -9.01 9.96 -17.89
C PRO A 63 -7.55 10.08 -18.34
N PHE A 64 -6.64 10.52 -17.47
CA PHE A 64 -5.23 10.73 -17.82
C PHE A 64 -4.40 9.45 -17.84
N TRP A 65 -4.84 8.37 -17.21
CA TRP A 65 -4.08 7.12 -17.10
C TRP A 65 -4.48 6.09 -18.17
N LEU A 66 -3.63 5.09 -18.44
CA LEU A 66 -3.97 3.96 -19.32
C LEU A 66 -5.09 3.10 -18.74
N ASP A 67 -5.95 2.52 -19.59
CA ASP A 67 -7.07 1.67 -19.16
C ASP A 67 -6.65 0.47 -18.28
N ILE A 68 -5.47 -0.11 -18.53
CA ILE A 68 -4.92 -1.20 -17.69
C ILE A 68 -4.52 -0.72 -16.29
N ASP A 69 -4.26 0.58 -16.14
CA ASP A 69 -4.01 1.22 -14.87
C ASP A 69 -5.31 1.80 -14.28
N ARG A 70 -6.29 2.22 -15.10
CA ARG A 70 -7.62 2.72 -14.68
C ARG A 70 -8.43 1.59 -14.04
N ASN A 71 -8.82 1.77 -12.78
CA ASN A 71 -9.82 0.91 -12.17
C ASN A 71 -10.60 1.72 -11.13
N ASP A 72 -11.92 1.51 -11.08
CA ASP A 72 -12.87 2.07 -10.11
C ASP A 72 -12.58 1.65 -8.66
N ARG A 73 -11.63 0.73 -8.46
CA ARG A 73 -11.26 0.16 -7.16
C ARG A 73 -9.84 0.51 -6.71
N PHE A 74 -8.94 1.02 -7.57
CA PHE A 74 -7.50 1.05 -7.31
C PHE A 74 -6.81 2.40 -7.52
N SER A 75 -5.68 2.58 -6.83
CA SER A 75 -4.72 3.62 -7.21
C SER A 75 -3.92 3.17 -8.43
N PHE A 76 -4.14 3.82 -9.56
CA PHE A 76 -3.32 3.72 -10.78
C PHE A 76 -1.91 4.30 -10.58
N ASP A 77 -1.74 5.15 -9.57
CA ASP A 77 -0.50 5.85 -9.25
C ASP A 77 0.08 5.33 -7.91
N PRO A 78 1.27 4.69 -7.91
CA PRO A 78 1.95 4.32 -6.67
C PRO A 78 2.20 5.49 -5.72
N ALA A 79 2.30 6.73 -6.24
CA ALA A 79 2.50 7.90 -5.41
C ALA A 79 1.27 8.29 -4.58
N ARG A 80 0.08 7.76 -4.87
CA ARG A 80 -1.12 8.13 -4.12
C ARG A 80 -1.04 7.75 -2.65
N ILE A 81 -0.54 6.55 -2.34
CA ILE A 81 -0.45 6.07 -0.96
C ILE A 81 0.67 6.78 -0.16
N TRP A 82 1.56 7.55 -0.80
CA TRP A 82 2.73 8.15 -0.17
C TRP A 82 2.74 9.69 -0.22
N ILE A 83 2.40 10.26 -1.37
CA ILE A 83 2.41 11.71 -1.63
C ILE A 83 0.97 12.24 -1.71
N PHE A 84 0.08 11.56 -2.42
CA PHE A 84 -1.30 12.02 -2.64
C PHE A 84 -2.29 11.42 -1.63
N GLN A 85 -1.90 11.30 -0.36
CA GLN A 85 -2.79 10.67 0.63
C GLN A 85 -4.02 11.53 0.92
N ASN A 86 -3.84 12.84 0.92
CA ASN A 86 -4.88 13.84 1.18
C ASN A 86 -4.42 15.23 0.69
N GLN A 87 -5.35 16.19 0.73
CA GLN A 87 -5.10 17.56 0.30
C GLN A 87 -4.06 18.30 1.17
N GLU A 88 -3.94 17.97 2.46
CA GLU A 88 -2.97 18.62 3.35
C GLU A 88 -1.53 18.25 2.97
N MET A 89 -1.29 16.99 2.60
CA MET A 89 -0.01 16.51 2.10
C MET A 89 0.40 17.27 0.83
N LEU A 90 -0.53 17.43 -0.12
CA LEU A 90 -0.31 18.17 -1.37
C LEU A 90 -0.05 19.66 -1.17
N LYS A 91 -0.70 20.29 -0.18
CA LYS A 91 -0.45 21.69 0.19
C LYS A 91 0.90 21.86 0.88
N THR A 92 1.31 20.87 1.67
CA THR A 92 2.56 20.88 2.44
C THR A 92 3.77 20.61 1.57
N TYR A 93 3.67 19.64 0.66
CA TYR A 93 4.73 19.20 -0.23
C TYR A 93 4.37 19.57 -1.67
N LYS A 94 4.77 20.78 -2.08
CA LYS A 94 4.41 21.32 -3.38
C LYS A 94 5.21 20.63 -4.50
N PRO A 95 4.56 20.30 -5.62
CA PRO A 95 5.24 19.72 -6.77
C PRO A 95 6.07 20.77 -7.53
N MET A 96 7.29 20.39 -7.89
CA MET A 96 8.14 21.09 -8.84
C MET A 96 8.54 20.15 -9.97
N ILE A 97 8.03 20.38 -11.18
CA ILE A 97 8.39 19.58 -12.35
C ILE A 97 9.80 19.96 -12.78
N LEU A 98 10.71 18.99 -12.73
CA LEU A 98 12.13 19.18 -12.97
C LEU A 98 12.55 18.87 -14.40
N SER A 99 12.11 17.76 -14.99
CA SER A 99 12.38 17.41 -16.39
C SER A 99 11.21 16.68 -17.05
N SER A 100 11.24 16.71 -18.38
CA SER A 100 10.46 15.90 -19.30
C SER A 100 11.40 15.44 -20.42
N GLU A 101 11.65 14.14 -20.53
CA GLU A 101 12.69 13.57 -21.39
C GLU A 101 12.13 12.35 -22.14
N GLU A 102 12.25 12.30 -23.47
CA GLU A 102 11.89 11.12 -24.25
C GLU A 102 12.93 10.02 -24.01
N VAL A 103 12.50 8.92 -23.38
CA VAL A 103 13.38 7.79 -23.01
C VAL A 103 13.36 6.67 -24.05
N SER A 104 12.33 6.63 -24.89
CA SER A 104 12.22 5.77 -26.07
C SER A 104 11.13 6.34 -26.99
N PRO A 105 11.08 5.97 -28.28
CA PRO A 105 10.10 6.51 -29.21
C PRO A 105 8.67 6.47 -28.67
N GLY A 106 8.08 7.64 -28.44
CA GLY A 106 6.71 7.79 -27.93
C GLY A 106 6.54 7.50 -26.44
N LEU A 107 7.61 7.51 -25.64
CA LEU A 107 7.57 7.39 -24.19
C LEU A 107 8.43 8.48 -23.54
N THR A 108 7.78 9.37 -22.80
CA THR A 108 8.41 10.49 -22.11
C THR A 108 8.39 10.25 -20.61
N MET A 109 9.54 10.38 -19.96
CA MET A 109 9.65 10.36 -18.50
C MET A 109 9.58 11.79 -17.96
N ILE A 110 8.73 12.00 -16.96
CA ILE A 110 8.56 13.29 -16.28
C ILE A 110 9.00 13.13 -14.84
N LYS A 111 9.94 13.97 -14.39
CA LYS A 111 10.43 13.97 -13.00
C LYS A 111 9.88 15.15 -12.21
N THR A 112 9.31 14.89 -11.06
CA THR A 112 8.70 15.87 -10.16
C THR A 112 9.27 15.75 -8.76
N LEU A 113 9.76 16.87 -8.23
CA LEU A 113 10.24 16.97 -6.87
C LEU A 113 9.11 17.50 -5.98
N PHE A 114 8.76 16.74 -4.93
CA PHE A 114 7.80 17.16 -3.92
C PHE A 114 8.56 17.70 -2.70
N ILE A 115 8.41 18.99 -2.43
CA ILE A 115 9.19 19.71 -1.41
C ILE A 115 8.32 20.54 -0.49
N LYS A 116 8.70 20.55 0.79
CA LYS A 116 8.23 21.53 1.77
C LYS A 116 9.27 22.65 1.87
N SER A 117 8.87 23.87 1.55
CA SER A 117 9.66 25.07 1.79
C SER A 117 9.12 25.81 3.02
N SER A 118 10.01 26.20 3.93
CA SER A 118 9.67 27.08 5.04
C SER A 118 10.22 28.47 4.76
N ASP A 119 9.31 29.44 4.59
CA ASP A 119 9.66 30.84 4.31
C ASP A 119 10.49 31.46 5.45
N THR A 120 10.34 30.95 6.68
CA THR A 120 11.02 31.44 7.87
C THR A 120 12.40 30.84 8.11
N SER A 121 12.64 29.57 7.74
CA SER A 121 13.88 28.87 8.08
C SER A 121 14.88 28.73 6.93
N LYS A 122 14.49 29.10 5.69
CA LYS A 122 15.25 28.83 4.45
C LYS A 122 15.61 27.35 4.25
N LYS A 123 15.02 26.43 5.03
CA LYS A 123 15.23 24.99 4.88
C LYS A 123 14.25 24.47 3.85
N VAL A 124 14.77 23.65 2.95
CA VAL A 124 13.99 22.86 1.99
C VAL A 124 14.02 21.41 2.47
N SER A 125 12.85 20.82 2.60
CA SER A 125 12.70 19.41 3.00
C SER A 125 12.06 18.64 1.85
N PRO A 126 12.83 17.89 1.04
CA PRO A 126 12.28 17.03 0.01
C PRO A 126 11.56 15.84 0.65
N LEU A 127 10.35 15.56 0.17
CA LEU A 127 9.64 14.32 0.50
C LEU A 127 10.02 13.22 -0.48
N ALA A 128 9.98 13.55 -1.78
CA ALA A 128 10.12 12.59 -2.85
C ALA A 128 10.62 13.24 -4.14
N LEU A 129 11.44 12.52 -4.90
CA LEU A 129 11.65 12.74 -6.33
C LEU A 129 10.92 11.62 -7.08
N TYR A 130 9.82 11.95 -7.72
CA TYR A 130 8.92 11.01 -8.35
C TYR A 130 9.02 11.09 -9.88
N ARG A 131 9.03 9.94 -10.55
CA ARG A 131 9.01 9.78 -12.00
C ARG A 131 7.73 9.09 -12.44
N VAL A 132 7.08 9.68 -13.43
CA VAL A 132 5.93 9.11 -14.12
C VAL A 132 6.24 9.09 -15.62
N TYR A 133 5.59 8.19 -16.36
CA TYR A 133 5.77 8.08 -17.80
C TYR A 133 4.51 8.55 -18.53
N ALA A 134 4.69 9.28 -19.63
CA ALA A 134 3.65 9.64 -20.57
C ALA A 134 3.90 8.91 -21.90
N GLN A 135 2.95 8.08 -22.32
CA GLN A 135 3.03 7.28 -23.53
C GLN A 135 2.13 7.86 -24.62
N VAL A 136 2.65 7.95 -25.85
CA VAL A 136 1.87 8.31 -27.04
C VAL A 136 0.92 7.17 -27.42
N LYS A 137 -0.33 7.53 -27.70
CA LYS A 137 -1.41 6.70 -28.23
C LYS A 137 -2.11 7.45 -29.37
N ASP A 138 -2.93 6.73 -30.14
CA ASP A 138 -3.64 7.28 -31.31
C ASP A 138 -4.49 8.52 -30.96
N SER A 139 -4.99 8.62 -29.72
CA SER A 139 -5.81 9.72 -29.22
C SER A 139 -5.04 10.81 -28.44
N GLY A 140 -3.71 10.71 -28.30
CA GLY A 140 -2.89 11.64 -27.52
C GLY A 140 -1.95 10.96 -26.54
N TYR A 141 -1.58 11.65 -25.45
CA TYR A 141 -0.73 11.08 -24.40
C TYR A 141 -1.57 10.49 -23.26
N VAL A 142 -1.05 9.43 -22.64
CA VAL A 142 -1.62 8.80 -21.44
C VAL A 142 -0.51 8.49 -20.44
N LEU A 143 -0.81 8.63 -19.14
CA LEU A 143 0.10 8.32 -18.05
C LEU A 143 0.22 6.81 -17.85
N LYS A 144 1.42 6.39 -17.47
CA LYS A 144 1.81 5.01 -17.25
C LYS A 144 2.71 4.92 -16.01
N SER A 145 2.46 3.90 -15.19
CA SER A 145 3.23 3.67 -13.97
C SER A 145 4.66 3.23 -14.27
N ALA A 146 5.61 3.66 -13.42
CA ALA A 146 6.99 3.20 -13.50
C ALA A 146 7.10 1.67 -13.38
N LEU A 147 6.31 1.06 -12.49
CA LEU A 147 6.35 -0.39 -12.25
C LEU A 147 6.28 -1.20 -13.54
N GLN A 148 5.36 -0.87 -14.44
CA GLN A 148 5.21 -1.57 -15.71
C GLN A 148 6.36 -1.32 -16.70
N VAL A 149 6.95 -0.12 -16.67
CA VAL A 149 8.04 0.26 -17.57
C VAL A 149 9.34 -0.42 -17.12
N GLU A 150 9.68 -0.26 -15.84
CA GLU A 150 10.96 -0.69 -15.26
C GLU A 150 11.08 -2.21 -15.16
N THR A 151 9.95 -2.92 -14.99
CA THR A 151 9.95 -4.38 -14.77
C THR A 151 9.56 -5.19 -16.00
N LYS A 152 9.34 -4.55 -17.16
CA LYS A 152 8.85 -5.20 -18.38
C LYS A 152 9.71 -6.40 -18.83
N SER A 153 11.02 -6.32 -18.63
CA SER A 153 11.98 -7.34 -19.06
C SER A 153 12.54 -8.17 -17.91
N TRP A 154 11.95 -8.08 -16.72
CA TRP A 154 12.42 -8.84 -15.56
C TRP A 154 12.09 -10.32 -15.72
N GLU A 155 12.99 -11.18 -15.24
CA GLU A 155 12.77 -12.63 -15.23
C GLU A 155 11.59 -12.98 -14.33
N SER A 156 10.81 -13.99 -14.74
CA SER A 156 9.67 -14.44 -13.96
C SER A 156 9.64 -15.96 -13.78
N HIS A 157 9.27 -16.43 -12.59
CA HIS A 157 9.05 -17.84 -12.29
C HIS A 157 7.69 -18.07 -11.63
N LYS A 158 6.97 -19.07 -12.11
CA LYS A 158 5.66 -19.45 -11.55
C LYS A 158 5.78 -20.62 -10.56
N MET A 159 5.03 -20.54 -9.46
CA MET A 159 4.92 -21.57 -8.43
C MET A 159 3.54 -21.46 -7.76
N ASN A 160 2.67 -22.45 -7.92
CA ASN A 160 1.35 -22.56 -7.26
C ASN A 160 0.63 -21.23 -7.06
N GLY A 161 0.07 -20.67 -8.14
CA GLY A 161 -0.68 -19.41 -8.06
C GLY A 161 0.15 -18.15 -7.84
N LEU A 162 1.46 -18.26 -7.56
CA LEU A 162 2.38 -17.12 -7.44
C LEU A 162 3.28 -17.01 -8.67
N THR A 163 3.45 -15.79 -9.17
CA THR A 163 4.42 -15.43 -10.22
C THR A 163 5.45 -14.50 -9.62
N PHE A 164 6.65 -15.01 -9.36
CA PHE A 164 7.78 -14.23 -8.86
C PHE A 164 8.42 -13.46 -10.00
N ILE A 165 8.50 -12.13 -9.89
CA ILE A 165 9.12 -11.22 -10.86
C ILE A 165 10.38 -10.67 -10.21
N LEU A 166 11.54 -11.00 -10.77
CA LEU A 166 12.81 -10.87 -10.07
C LEU A 166 13.58 -9.65 -10.54
N SER A 167 14.10 -8.88 -9.59
CA SER A 167 15.15 -7.92 -9.87
C SER A 167 16.29 -8.60 -10.64
N PRO A 168 16.88 -7.95 -11.66
CA PRO A 168 18.07 -8.44 -12.34
C PRO A 168 19.28 -8.67 -11.40
N LEU A 169 19.25 -8.08 -10.20
CA LEU A 169 20.27 -8.23 -9.17
C LEU A 169 19.98 -9.38 -8.18
N HIS A 170 18.77 -9.94 -8.22
CA HIS A 170 18.36 -11.03 -7.35
C HIS A 170 18.64 -12.39 -7.99
N LYS A 171 19.03 -13.37 -7.16
CA LYS A 171 19.20 -14.76 -7.60
C LYS A 171 18.06 -15.62 -7.09
N TYR A 172 17.28 -16.15 -8.02
CA TYR A 172 16.14 -17.02 -7.72
C TYR A 172 16.49 -18.20 -6.81
N THR A 173 15.67 -18.42 -5.79
CA THR A 173 15.77 -19.52 -4.83
C THR A 173 14.47 -20.33 -4.79
N SER A 174 14.41 -21.41 -5.59
CA SER A 174 13.17 -22.20 -5.72
C SER A 174 12.67 -22.83 -4.41
N SER A 175 13.55 -23.07 -3.43
CA SER A 175 13.14 -23.57 -2.11
C SER A 175 12.37 -22.53 -1.31
N LEU A 176 12.73 -21.24 -1.41
CA LEU A 176 12.00 -20.13 -0.79
C LEU A 176 10.69 -19.88 -1.53
N ALA A 177 10.67 -19.90 -2.86
CA ALA A 177 9.44 -19.81 -3.66
C ALA A 177 8.43 -20.92 -3.27
N ARG A 178 8.88 -22.18 -3.15
CA ARG A 178 8.05 -23.29 -2.65
C ARG A 178 7.60 -23.12 -1.21
N LYS A 179 8.40 -22.45 -0.37
CA LYS A 179 8.02 -22.15 1.01
C LYS A 179 6.88 -21.11 1.04
N SER A 180 6.99 -20.06 0.24
CA SER A 180 5.96 -19.03 0.06
C SER A 180 4.65 -19.61 -0.45
N ALA A 181 4.70 -20.42 -1.51
CA ALA A 181 3.52 -21.12 -2.03
C ALA A 181 2.82 -21.97 -0.95
N ARG A 182 3.58 -22.85 -0.27
CA ARG A 182 3.00 -23.69 0.79
C ARG A 182 2.42 -22.89 1.96
N PHE A 183 3.02 -21.75 2.30
CA PHE A 183 2.49 -20.87 3.32
C PHE A 183 1.12 -20.31 2.92
N CYS A 184 1.00 -19.81 1.68
CA CYS A 184 -0.26 -19.37 1.11
C CYS A 184 -1.31 -20.49 1.08
N ASP A 185 -0.98 -21.66 0.53
CA ASP A 185 -1.88 -22.82 0.45
C ASP A 185 -2.34 -23.25 1.86
N SER A 186 -1.43 -23.27 2.84
CA SER A 186 -1.77 -23.71 4.20
C SER A 186 -2.71 -22.75 4.91
N LEU A 187 -2.51 -21.44 4.75
CA LEU A 187 -3.34 -20.45 5.42
C LEU A 187 -4.67 -20.23 4.72
N THR A 188 -4.72 -20.24 3.39
CA THR A 188 -5.99 -20.20 2.65
C THR A 188 -6.87 -21.40 3.02
N ALA A 189 -6.29 -22.60 3.11
CA ALA A 189 -7.01 -23.78 3.61
C ALA A 189 -7.41 -23.66 5.09
N LEU A 190 -6.52 -23.21 5.97
CA LEU A 190 -6.79 -23.09 7.41
C LEU A 190 -7.96 -22.12 7.71
N PHE A 191 -8.03 -21.02 6.97
CA PHE A 191 -9.05 -19.99 7.17
C PHE A 191 -10.25 -20.12 6.24
N ASP A 192 -10.26 -21.12 5.34
CA ASP A 192 -11.30 -21.29 4.32
C ASP A 192 -11.48 -19.97 3.54
N LEU A 193 -10.41 -19.56 2.87
CA LEU A 193 -10.29 -18.35 2.05
C LEU A 193 -10.05 -18.73 0.58
N PRO A 194 -10.37 -17.83 -0.37
CA PRO A 194 -10.11 -18.08 -1.79
C PRO A 194 -8.63 -18.37 -2.06
N ASP A 195 -8.41 -19.37 -2.92
CA ASP A 195 -7.09 -19.70 -3.43
C ASP A 195 -6.45 -18.47 -4.09
N ILE A 196 -5.12 -18.45 -4.12
CA ILE A 196 -4.37 -17.39 -4.79
C ILE A 196 -4.17 -17.80 -6.25
N GLU A 197 -4.69 -16.99 -7.17
CA GLU A 197 -4.63 -17.25 -8.60
C GLU A 197 -3.84 -16.13 -9.29
N ASP A 198 -2.60 -16.44 -9.68
CA ASP A 198 -1.71 -15.58 -10.48
C ASP A 198 -1.23 -14.27 -9.80
N ALA A 199 -1.08 -14.27 -8.48
CA ALA A 199 -0.52 -13.14 -7.75
C ALA A 199 0.94 -12.87 -8.15
N LYS A 200 1.29 -11.60 -8.32
CA LYS A 200 2.63 -11.16 -8.72
C LYS A 200 3.46 -10.77 -7.51
N ILE A 201 4.60 -11.43 -7.34
CA ILE A 201 5.53 -11.19 -6.25
C ILE A 201 6.80 -10.55 -6.80
N TYR A 202 6.96 -9.25 -6.65
CA TYR A 202 8.18 -8.55 -7.04
C TYR A 202 9.25 -8.74 -5.96
N VAL A 203 10.35 -9.40 -6.34
CA VAL A 203 11.47 -9.69 -5.44
C VAL A 203 12.61 -8.74 -5.74
N LEU A 204 12.83 -7.80 -4.83
CA LEU A 204 13.83 -6.75 -4.93
C LEU A 204 14.92 -6.91 -3.90
N THR A 205 16.06 -6.29 -4.17
CA THR A 205 17.28 -6.39 -3.37
C THR A 205 17.38 -5.33 -2.27
N SER A 206 16.61 -4.24 -2.37
CA SER A 206 16.65 -3.13 -1.41
C SER A 206 15.38 -2.27 -1.43
N LYS A 207 15.22 -1.46 -0.39
CA LYS A 207 14.10 -0.50 -0.28
C LYS A 207 14.18 0.61 -1.32
N ASP A 208 15.39 1.01 -1.69
CA ASP A 208 15.61 2.03 -2.72
C ASP A 208 15.24 1.48 -4.10
N GLU A 209 15.53 0.21 -4.37
CA GLU A 209 15.05 -0.45 -5.59
C GLU A 209 13.51 -0.55 -5.61
N LEU A 210 12.89 -0.88 -4.47
CA LEU A 210 11.42 -0.93 -4.35
C LEU A 210 10.81 0.43 -4.62
N ALA A 211 11.34 1.47 -3.98
CA ALA A 211 10.92 2.85 -4.23
C ALA A 211 11.11 3.22 -5.71
N SER A 212 12.27 2.89 -6.29
CA SER A 212 12.60 3.19 -7.68
C SER A 212 11.61 2.57 -8.66
N ILE A 213 11.29 1.28 -8.56
CA ILE A 213 10.32 0.68 -9.50
C ILE A 213 8.90 1.22 -9.32
N LEU A 214 8.56 1.78 -8.16
CA LEU A 214 7.31 2.51 -7.94
C LEU A 214 7.36 3.95 -8.44
N GLY A 215 8.49 4.39 -9.01
CA GLY A 215 8.68 5.73 -9.56
C GLY A 215 9.41 6.69 -8.63
N PHE A 216 9.94 6.26 -7.50
CA PHE A 216 10.65 7.14 -6.58
C PHE A 216 12.16 7.03 -6.75
N ASP A 217 12.77 8.03 -7.40
CA ASP A 217 14.23 8.20 -7.42
C ASP A 217 14.77 8.57 -6.03
N TYR A 218 13.92 9.20 -5.22
CA TYR A 218 14.16 9.49 -3.80
C TYR A 218 12.83 9.45 -3.06
N PHE A 219 12.82 8.86 -1.87
CA PHE A 219 11.71 8.94 -0.93
C PHE A 219 12.27 8.89 0.49
N ILE A 220 11.71 9.67 1.41
CA ILE A 220 12.27 9.81 2.76
C ILE A 220 12.19 8.52 3.59
N ALA A 221 11.18 7.68 3.35
CA ALA A 221 10.90 6.51 4.18
C ALA A 221 10.35 5.34 3.34
N PRO A 222 11.13 4.77 2.40
CA PRO A 222 10.67 3.62 1.62
C PRO A 222 10.45 2.40 2.54
N PRO A 223 9.41 1.58 2.28
CA PRO A 223 9.10 0.42 3.09
C PRO A 223 9.96 -0.79 2.73
N PHE A 224 9.98 -1.81 3.60
CA PHE A 224 10.61 -3.11 3.32
C PHE A 224 9.72 -4.08 2.56
N GLY A 225 8.42 -3.87 2.61
CA GLY A 225 7.40 -4.68 1.97
C GLY A 225 6.19 -3.83 1.67
N LEU A 226 5.41 -4.24 0.67
CA LEU A 226 4.17 -3.60 0.33
C LEU A 226 3.26 -4.59 -0.39
N THR A 227 2.00 -4.65 0.02
CA THR A 227 1.00 -5.49 -0.64
C THR A 227 -0.14 -4.62 -1.17
N TYR A 228 -0.34 -4.67 -2.48
CA TYR A 228 -1.56 -4.20 -3.14
C TYR A 228 -2.48 -5.41 -3.27
N ALA A 229 -3.14 -5.74 -2.16
CA ALA A 229 -4.01 -6.90 -1.99
C ALA A 229 -5.11 -6.96 -3.07
N GLU A 230 -5.53 -5.80 -3.51
CA GLU A 230 -6.59 -5.57 -4.47
C GLU A 230 -6.14 -5.81 -5.94
N LYS A 231 -4.82 -5.82 -6.18
CA LYS A 231 -4.21 -6.15 -7.48
C LYS A 231 -3.51 -7.51 -7.47
N ASP A 232 -3.59 -8.25 -6.38
CA ASP A 232 -2.79 -9.45 -6.12
C ASP A 232 -1.28 -9.21 -6.34
N ILE A 233 -0.78 -8.03 -5.94
CA ILE A 233 0.64 -7.68 -6.05
C ILE A 233 1.26 -7.60 -4.66
N VAL A 234 2.41 -8.26 -4.50
CA VAL A 234 3.31 -8.13 -3.34
C VAL A 234 4.66 -7.64 -3.82
N LEU A 235 5.25 -6.69 -3.11
CA LEU A 235 6.62 -6.22 -3.30
C LEU A 235 7.42 -6.50 -2.04
N THR A 236 8.60 -7.10 -2.20
CA THR A 236 9.51 -7.38 -1.10
C THR A 236 10.90 -6.84 -1.38
N ALA A 237 11.42 -6.01 -0.47
CA ALA A 237 12.77 -5.48 -0.51
C ALA A 237 13.78 -6.32 0.30
N LEU A 238 13.39 -7.55 0.69
CA LEU A 238 14.20 -8.42 1.54
C LEU A 238 15.22 -9.29 0.78
N ASN A 239 15.36 -9.10 -0.54
CA ASN A 239 16.20 -9.93 -1.39
C ASN A 239 15.86 -11.43 -1.27
N SER A 240 14.56 -11.75 -1.20
CA SER A 240 14.05 -13.08 -0.86
C SER A 240 12.62 -13.28 -1.35
N GLU A 241 12.31 -14.44 -1.92
CA GLU A 241 10.94 -14.87 -2.25
C GLU A 241 10.07 -15.09 -1.00
N TRP A 242 10.70 -15.21 0.17
CA TRP A 242 10.05 -15.45 1.47
C TRP A 242 9.86 -14.13 2.23
N HIS A 243 8.66 -13.57 2.14
CA HIS A 243 8.19 -12.43 2.93
C HIS A 243 6.80 -12.71 3.51
N PRO A 244 6.70 -13.54 4.55
CA PRO A 244 5.42 -14.09 5.02
C PRO A 244 4.44 -13.04 5.58
N HIS A 245 4.93 -11.90 6.09
CA HIS A 245 4.07 -10.79 6.53
C HIS A 245 3.24 -10.23 5.35
N GLU A 246 3.90 -9.87 4.25
CA GLU A 246 3.23 -9.37 3.05
C GLU A 246 2.37 -10.45 2.38
N LEU A 247 2.83 -11.71 2.38
CA LEU A 247 2.01 -12.82 1.89
C LEU A 247 0.74 -12.99 2.73
N ALA A 248 0.78 -12.74 4.04
CA ALA A 248 -0.42 -12.76 4.88
C ALA A 248 -1.41 -11.65 4.46
N HIS A 249 -0.94 -10.45 4.13
CA HIS A 249 -1.82 -9.42 3.55
C HIS A 249 -2.50 -9.89 2.25
N LEU A 250 -1.77 -10.58 1.38
CA LEU A 250 -2.33 -11.15 0.15
C LEU A 250 -3.35 -12.26 0.43
N ILE A 251 -3.10 -13.13 1.42
CA ILE A 251 -4.02 -14.21 1.82
C ILE A 251 -5.33 -13.61 2.35
N PHE A 252 -5.24 -12.59 3.19
CA PHE A 252 -6.40 -11.91 3.78
C PHE A 252 -6.95 -10.77 2.93
N ARG A 253 -6.66 -10.72 1.61
CA ARG A 253 -7.08 -9.65 0.69
C ARG A 253 -8.58 -9.36 0.64
N SER A 254 -9.42 -10.37 0.93
CA SER A 254 -10.87 -10.20 1.05
C SER A 254 -11.29 -9.28 2.21
N TYR A 255 -10.37 -8.99 3.14
CA TYR A 255 -10.55 -8.10 4.29
C TYR A 255 -9.68 -6.84 4.19
N SER A 256 -9.26 -6.45 2.98
CA SER A 256 -8.42 -5.26 2.74
C SER A 256 -9.05 -3.92 3.16
N LYS A 257 -10.34 -3.91 3.51
CA LYS A 257 -11.07 -2.75 4.05
C LYS A 257 -11.20 -2.73 5.57
N THR A 258 -10.81 -3.80 6.27
CA THR A 258 -10.84 -3.82 7.73
C THR A 258 -9.88 -2.80 8.32
N HIS A 259 -10.11 -2.39 9.56
CA HIS A 259 -9.25 -1.45 10.25
C HIS A 259 -7.77 -1.90 10.23
N ARG A 260 -6.86 -0.96 9.95
CA ARG A 260 -5.42 -1.23 9.77
C ARG A 260 -4.81 -2.01 10.93
N PHE A 261 -5.17 -1.71 12.17
CA PHE A 261 -4.70 -2.44 13.35
C PHE A 261 -4.95 -3.95 13.23
N PHE A 262 -6.12 -4.34 12.71
CA PHE A 262 -6.44 -5.74 12.53
C PHE A 262 -5.68 -6.38 11.36
N GLN A 263 -5.49 -5.64 10.26
CA GLN A 263 -4.70 -6.10 9.11
C GLN A 263 -3.26 -6.41 9.51
N GLU A 264 -2.61 -5.47 10.19
CA GLU A 264 -1.22 -5.58 10.63
C GLU A 264 -1.10 -6.66 11.73
N GLY A 265 -2.12 -6.78 12.61
CA GLY A 265 -2.18 -7.78 13.67
C GLY A 265 -2.26 -9.22 13.13
N VAL A 266 -3.18 -9.50 12.21
CA VAL A 266 -3.30 -10.85 11.62
C VAL A 266 -2.08 -11.19 10.77
N ALA A 267 -1.55 -10.24 10.00
CA ALA A 267 -0.34 -10.45 9.21
C ALA A 267 0.88 -10.73 10.08
N THR A 268 1.01 -10.02 11.21
CA THR A 268 2.11 -10.23 12.17
C THR A 268 2.00 -11.57 12.89
N TRP A 269 0.79 -11.99 13.25
CA TRP A 269 0.61 -13.29 13.87
C TRP A 269 0.97 -14.43 12.91
N CYS A 270 0.52 -14.35 11.65
CA CYS A 270 0.79 -15.38 10.66
C CYS A 270 2.23 -15.37 10.15
N GLY A 271 2.82 -14.19 9.96
CA GLY A 271 4.07 -14.01 9.23
C GLY A 271 5.20 -13.32 9.99
N GLY A 272 5.00 -12.87 11.23
CA GLY A 272 5.97 -12.06 11.95
C GLY A 272 6.08 -10.63 11.41
N SER A 273 7.12 -9.88 11.76
CA SER A 273 7.38 -8.53 11.24
C SER A 273 8.88 -8.26 11.14
N LEU A 274 9.33 -7.65 10.03
CA LEU A 274 10.75 -7.34 9.77
C LEU A 274 11.70 -8.55 9.97
N GLY A 275 11.25 -9.74 9.57
CA GLY A 275 12.01 -10.99 9.74
C GLY A 275 11.99 -11.58 11.15
N GLN A 276 11.30 -10.96 12.10
CA GLN A 276 11.16 -11.42 13.48
C GLN A 276 9.86 -12.21 13.66
N SER A 277 9.94 -13.33 14.38
CA SER A 277 8.76 -14.09 14.78
C SER A 277 7.95 -13.34 15.84
N LEU A 278 6.71 -13.78 16.11
CA LEU A 278 5.94 -13.24 17.24
C LEU A 278 6.69 -13.40 18.57
N LEU A 279 7.47 -14.48 18.75
CA LEU A 279 8.27 -14.69 19.95
C LEU A 279 9.34 -13.60 20.10
N ASP A 280 10.08 -13.35 19.03
CA ASP A 280 11.11 -12.30 19.02
C ASP A 280 10.50 -10.93 19.34
N LEU A 281 9.37 -10.59 18.70
CA LEU A 281 8.65 -9.33 18.92
C LEU A 281 8.19 -9.19 20.38
N THR A 282 7.64 -10.26 20.98
CA THR A 282 7.24 -10.23 22.40
C THR A 282 8.43 -10.06 23.34
N ILE A 283 9.57 -10.71 23.07
CA ILE A 283 10.79 -10.56 23.86
C ILE A 283 11.32 -9.12 23.76
N LEU A 284 11.33 -8.53 22.56
CA LEU A 284 11.75 -7.14 22.38
C LEU A 284 10.81 -6.18 23.08
N LEU A 285 9.50 -6.35 22.95
CA LEU A 285 8.52 -5.48 23.59
C LEU A 285 8.63 -5.53 25.11
N LYS A 286 8.87 -6.72 25.69
CA LYS A 286 9.14 -6.85 27.14
C LYS A 286 10.36 -6.03 27.56
N LYS A 287 11.47 -6.10 26.80
CA LYS A 287 12.69 -5.31 27.08
C LYS A 287 12.44 -3.80 26.98
N GLU A 288 11.69 -3.35 25.97
CA GLU A 288 11.34 -1.94 25.82
C GLU A 288 10.42 -1.45 26.95
N ASN A 289 9.46 -2.27 27.40
CA ASN A 289 8.62 -1.95 28.55
C ASN A 289 9.43 -1.86 29.86
N GLU A 290 10.40 -2.77 30.07
CA GLU A 290 11.32 -2.72 31.21
C GLU A 290 12.16 -1.43 31.20
N LYS A 291 12.68 -1.04 30.03
CA LYS A 291 13.42 0.20 29.84
C LYS A 291 12.58 1.46 30.10
N ARG A 292 11.29 1.43 29.73
CA ARG A 292 10.33 2.51 29.99
C ARG A 292 9.86 2.57 31.45
N GLY A 293 10.05 1.49 32.21
CA GLY A 293 9.57 1.34 33.59
C GLY A 293 8.08 0.97 33.71
N GLN A 294 7.33 1.00 32.60
CA GLN A 294 5.93 0.57 32.56
C GLN A 294 5.52 0.15 31.13
N PRO A 295 4.55 -0.78 30.98
CA PRO A 295 3.97 -1.10 29.69
C PRO A 295 3.16 0.06 29.09
N LEU A 296 3.10 0.13 27.76
CA LEU A 296 2.17 1.03 27.06
C LEU A 296 0.74 0.48 27.16
N SER A 297 -0.22 1.36 27.46
CA SER A 297 -1.64 1.03 27.36
C SER A 297 -2.04 0.83 25.89
N PHE A 298 -3.03 -0.01 25.67
CA PHE A 298 -3.59 -0.31 24.36
C PHE A 298 -4.06 0.96 23.65
N LYS A 299 -4.76 1.83 24.38
CA LYS A 299 -5.23 3.12 23.86
C LYS A 299 -4.08 3.99 23.35
N ASN A 300 -2.96 4.07 24.08
CA ASN A 300 -1.81 4.86 23.66
C ASN A 300 -1.15 4.26 22.41
N VAL A 301 -1.05 2.94 22.34
CA VAL A 301 -0.52 2.23 21.16
C VAL A 301 -1.41 2.49 19.94
N LEU A 302 -2.73 2.41 20.10
CA LEU A 302 -3.68 2.63 19.01
C LEU A 302 -3.61 4.07 18.49
N GLN A 303 -3.50 5.06 19.39
CA GLN A 303 -3.37 6.48 19.03
C GLN A 303 -2.02 6.81 18.37
N ALA A 304 -0.94 6.18 18.81
CA ALA A 304 0.39 6.38 18.24
C ALA A 304 0.57 5.67 16.89
N GLU A 305 -0.26 4.67 16.61
CA GLU A 305 -0.17 3.80 15.44
C GLU A 305 1.25 3.26 15.22
N GLN A 306 1.81 3.42 14.02
CA GLN A 306 3.15 2.97 13.67
C GLN A 306 4.28 3.73 14.38
N ASN A 307 4.00 4.86 15.05
CA ASN A 307 5.00 5.50 15.90
C ASN A 307 5.37 4.63 17.11
N GLU A 308 4.46 3.74 17.53
CA GLU A 308 4.71 2.67 18.51
C GLU A 308 4.65 1.28 17.84
N SER A 309 5.24 1.19 16.64
CA SER A 309 5.17 0.00 15.77
C SER A 309 5.37 -1.32 16.50
N LEU A 310 6.43 -1.47 17.30
CA LEU A 310 6.69 -2.73 18.03
C LEU A 310 5.50 -3.17 18.88
N ALA A 311 4.91 -2.25 19.65
CA ALA A 311 3.75 -2.56 20.49
C ALA A 311 2.49 -2.78 19.64
N TYR A 312 2.28 -1.95 18.61
CA TYR A 312 1.15 -2.05 17.68
C TYR A 312 1.06 -3.42 17.02
N TYR A 313 2.17 -3.87 16.42
CA TYR A 313 2.29 -5.17 15.77
C TYR A 313 2.14 -6.33 16.77
N THR A 314 2.82 -6.25 17.90
CA THR A 314 2.84 -7.34 18.90
C THR A 314 1.47 -7.51 19.55
N TYR A 315 0.80 -6.42 19.94
CA TYR A 315 -0.52 -6.48 20.56
C TYR A 315 -1.57 -7.04 19.59
N GLY A 316 -1.59 -6.57 18.35
CA GLY A 316 -2.47 -7.10 17.31
C GLY A 316 -2.27 -8.60 17.13
N ALA A 317 -1.02 -9.06 17.06
CA ALA A 317 -0.71 -10.46 16.89
C ALA A 317 -1.10 -11.34 18.10
N LEU A 318 -0.88 -10.87 19.33
CA LEU A 318 -1.30 -11.57 20.54
C LEU A 318 -2.83 -11.72 20.62
N ILE A 319 -3.57 -10.68 20.22
CA ILE A 319 -5.03 -10.71 20.15
C ILE A 319 -5.48 -11.77 19.14
N PHE A 320 -4.99 -11.72 17.89
CA PHE A 320 -5.41 -12.69 16.87
C PHE A 320 -5.05 -14.13 17.21
N LYS A 321 -3.87 -14.34 17.80
CA LYS A 321 -3.49 -15.65 18.33
C LYS A 321 -4.52 -16.16 19.34
N LYS A 322 -4.93 -15.32 20.29
CA LYS A 322 -5.89 -15.72 21.33
C LYS A 322 -7.29 -15.95 20.76
N VAL A 323 -7.76 -15.09 19.86
CA VAL A 323 -9.03 -15.26 19.16
C VAL A 323 -9.05 -16.58 18.41
N PHE A 324 -7.97 -16.93 17.71
CA PHE A 324 -7.87 -18.21 17.02
C PHE A 324 -7.89 -19.40 18.00
N GLU A 325 -7.20 -19.31 19.13
CA GLU A 325 -7.23 -20.37 20.16
C GLU A 325 -8.63 -20.59 20.76
N GLN A 326 -9.43 -19.54 20.92
CA GLN A 326 -10.77 -19.62 21.51
C GLN A 326 -11.85 -20.00 20.49
N HIS A 327 -11.71 -19.54 19.25
CA HIS A 327 -12.80 -19.49 18.27
C HIS A 327 -12.39 -19.99 16.86
N GLY A 328 -11.16 -20.46 16.70
CA GLY A 328 -10.61 -20.95 15.43
C GLY A 328 -10.56 -19.89 14.34
N GLY A 329 -10.43 -20.34 13.08
CA GLY A 329 -10.39 -19.46 11.91
C GLY A 329 -11.67 -18.62 11.75
N ARG A 330 -12.82 -19.11 12.21
CA ARG A 330 -14.08 -18.36 12.19
C ARG A 330 -14.03 -17.11 13.08
N GLY A 331 -13.45 -17.22 14.28
CA GLY A 331 -13.28 -16.07 15.17
C GLY A 331 -12.40 -14.99 14.55
N VAL A 332 -11.29 -15.39 13.92
CA VAL A 332 -10.39 -14.49 13.20
C VAL A 332 -11.12 -13.74 12.09
N LYS A 333 -11.87 -14.47 11.23
CA LYS A 333 -12.67 -13.85 10.16
C LYS A 333 -13.71 -12.88 10.71
N ASN A 334 -14.39 -13.20 11.81
CA ASN A 334 -15.37 -12.31 12.43
C ASN A 334 -14.75 -10.99 12.89
N VAL A 335 -13.57 -11.00 13.53
CA VAL A 335 -12.88 -9.76 13.93
C VAL A 335 -12.57 -8.89 12.72
N LEU A 336 -12.07 -9.49 11.63
CA LEU A 336 -11.76 -8.77 10.40
C LEU A 336 -13.02 -8.16 9.76
N ILE A 337 -14.15 -8.87 9.76
CA ILE A 337 -15.44 -8.37 9.26
C ILE A 337 -15.98 -7.25 10.14
N GLU A 338 -15.95 -7.40 11.46
CA GLU A 338 -16.40 -6.33 12.37
C GLU A 338 -15.54 -5.08 12.23
N GLY A 339 -14.23 -5.24 12.02
CA GLY A 339 -13.30 -4.13 11.82
C GLY A 339 -13.47 -3.36 10.51
N GLU A 340 -14.25 -3.86 9.54
CA GLU A 340 -14.66 -3.08 8.36
C GLU A 340 -15.83 -2.13 8.68
N ASN A 341 -16.61 -2.44 9.73
CA ASN A 341 -17.79 -1.67 10.12
C ASN A 341 -17.43 -0.61 11.17
N ASN A 342 -17.65 0.66 10.85
CA ASN A 342 -17.38 1.78 11.76
C ASN A 342 -18.42 1.95 12.91
N ASN A 343 -19.19 0.91 13.22
CA ASN A 343 -20.27 0.97 14.22
C ASN A 343 -19.82 0.60 15.63
N LYS A 344 -18.63 0.01 15.78
CA LYS A 344 -18.04 -0.39 17.06
C LYS A 344 -16.64 0.19 17.15
N SER A 345 -16.18 0.50 18.36
CA SER A 345 -14.77 0.82 18.57
C SER A 345 -13.91 -0.45 18.42
N ILE A 346 -12.61 -0.25 18.18
CA ILE A 346 -11.64 -1.34 18.09
C ILE A 346 -11.58 -2.11 19.41
N GLU A 347 -11.62 -1.39 20.53
CA GLU A 347 -11.68 -1.95 21.87
C GLU A 347 -12.91 -2.84 22.07
N GLU A 348 -14.09 -2.41 21.62
CA GLU A 348 -15.32 -3.19 21.71
C GLU A 348 -15.24 -4.48 20.88
N ILE A 349 -14.69 -4.42 19.68
CA ILE A 349 -14.50 -5.60 18.81
C ILE A 349 -13.57 -6.61 19.51
N ILE A 350 -12.43 -6.14 20.04
CA ILE A 350 -11.45 -6.98 20.75
C ILE A 350 -12.07 -7.60 22.00
N ALA A 351 -12.74 -6.80 22.83
CA ALA A 351 -13.35 -7.25 24.06
C ALA A 351 -14.39 -8.35 23.81
N ASN A 352 -15.26 -8.13 22.82
CA ASN A 352 -16.26 -9.11 22.39
C ASN A 352 -15.62 -10.40 21.85
N ALA A 353 -14.58 -10.28 21.03
CA ALA A 353 -13.91 -11.43 20.43
C ALA A 353 -13.11 -12.28 21.43
N LEU A 354 -12.66 -11.67 22.54
CA LEU A 354 -11.92 -12.35 23.60
C LEU A 354 -12.81 -12.81 24.77
N GLY A 355 -14.06 -12.33 24.83
CA GLY A 355 -14.98 -12.57 25.93
C GLY A 355 -14.57 -11.86 27.22
N ILE A 356 -14.03 -10.64 27.12
CA ILE A 356 -13.57 -9.82 28.25
C ILE A 356 -14.26 -8.46 28.26
N SER A 357 -14.11 -7.68 29.34
CA SER A 357 -14.55 -6.28 29.32
C SER A 357 -13.50 -5.39 28.64
N VAL A 358 -13.91 -4.24 28.10
CA VAL A 358 -13.00 -3.25 27.51
C VAL A 358 -11.92 -2.80 28.50
N SER A 359 -12.26 -2.67 29.79
CA SER A 359 -11.32 -2.31 30.85
C SER A 359 -10.24 -3.38 31.11
N ASP A 360 -10.44 -4.62 30.67
CA ASP A 360 -9.50 -5.72 30.91
C ASP A 360 -8.48 -5.92 29.77
N ILE A 361 -8.55 -5.13 28.69
CA ILE A 361 -7.68 -5.30 27.51
C ILE A 361 -6.19 -5.15 27.87
N ASP A 362 -5.83 -4.13 28.66
CA ASP A 362 -4.44 -3.89 29.06
C ASP A 362 -3.90 -5.04 29.92
N ASP A 363 -4.69 -5.48 30.89
CA ASP A 363 -4.40 -6.63 31.75
C ASP A 363 -4.22 -7.91 30.93
N PHE A 364 -5.10 -8.14 29.95
CA PHE A 364 -5.03 -9.26 29.04
C PHE A 364 -3.73 -9.24 28.22
N LEU A 365 -3.35 -8.09 27.65
CA LEU A 365 -2.16 -7.96 26.81
C LEU A 365 -0.88 -8.20 27.62
N GLN A 366 -0.78 -7.63 28.82
CA GLN A 366 0.37 -7.83 29.70
C GLN A 366 0.53 -9.29 30.13
N LYS A 367 -0.58 -9.94 30.53
CA LYS A 367 -0.58 -11.37 30.87
C LYS A 367 -0.21 -12.22 29.67
N SER A 368 -0.76 -11.92 28.50
CA SER A 368 -0.49 -12.64 27.24
C SER A 368 0.97 -12.53 26.82
N LEU A 369 1.56 -11.33 26.92
CA LEU A 369 2.98 -11.10 26.65
C LEU A 369 3.88 -11.99 27.53
N TYR A 370 3.63 -11.99 28.84
CA TYR A 370 4.41 -12.79 29.79
C TYR A 370 4.24 -14.30 29.55
N LEU A 371 3.00 -14.78 29.44
CA LEU A 371 2.70 -16.20 29.25
C LEU A 371 3.24 -16.72 27.92
N PHE A 372 3.17 -15.92 26.86
CA PHE A 372 3.67 -16.33 25.56
C PHE A 372 5.19 -16.51 25.57
N ILE A 373 5.95 -15.60 26.18
CA ILE A 373 7.39 -15.78 26.36
C ILE A 373 7.67 -17.04 27.19
N LYS A 374 7.05 -17.14 28.38
CA LYS A 374 7.25 -18.26 29.30
C LYS A 374 7.04 -19.63 28.62
N ASN A 375 5.94 -19.79 27.87
CA ASN A 375 5.59 -21.06 27.25
C ASN A 375 6.48 -21.44 26.06
N ASN A 376 7.18 -20.47 25.45
CA ASN A 376 8.01 -20.71 24.27
C ASN A 376 9.52 -20.67 24.58
N THR A 377 9.94 -20.20 25.76
CA THR A 377 11.35 -20.22 26.18
C THR A 377 11.68 -21.37 27.14
N ILE A 378 10.71 -22.04 27.76
CA ILE A 378 10.94 -23.17 28.67
C ILE A 378 11.34 -24.47 27.93
N ASN A 379 11.19 -24.50 26.59
CA ASN A 379 11.58 -25.64 25.75
C ASN A 379 12.94 -25.46 25.05
N TYR A 380 13.83 -24.61 25.59
CA TYR A 380 15.21 -24.46 25.14
C TYR A 380 16.22 -24.74 26.26
#